data_AF-A0AAE0SEX2-F1
#
_entry.id   AF-A0AAE0SEX2-F1
#
_cell.length_a   1.000
_cell.length_b   1.000
_cell.length_c   1.000
_cell.angle_alpha   90.00
_cell.angle_beta   90.00
_cell.angle_gamma   90.00
#
_symmetry.space_group_name_H-M   'P 1'
#
loop_
_entity.id
_entity.type
_entity.pdbx_description
1 polymer ?
#
loop_
_entity_poly.entity_id
_entity_poly.type
_entity_poly.pdbx_seq_one_letter_code
_entity_poly.pdbx_strand_id
1 'polypeptide(L)'
;MGKLLFYCVTLVLISLSWAKTTPNATEQTTISVTTLSPEDECKRHHASCEDCVGVAKAQCVYCQSAKTCKLKKSIIPTDECALSDAKWGVCWVNYEALIIAISVIGGVIVLGIVICCCCCCRGKGKEKLQRWEAKWERDRAERKAKSDERRAERQQKTDEIRRKYGLVKDDAPYTRFQ
;
A
#
# COMPACT_ATOMS: atom_id res chain seq x y z
N MET A 1 19.72 -7.17 -2.68
CA MET A 1 18.68 -6.38 -1.98
C MET A 1 18.76 -4.88 -2.27
N GLY A 2 19.94 -4.27 -2.39
CA GLY A 2 20.07 -2.84 -2.72
C GLY A 2 19.56 -2.43 -4.11
N LYS A 3 19.72 -3.28 -5.14
CA LYS A 3 19.34 -2.94 -6.52
C LYS A 3 17.83 -2.74 -6.72
N LEU A 4 16.97 -3.52 -6.05
CA LEU A 4 15.51 -3.41 -6.20
C LEU A 4 14.95 -2.18 -5.48
N LEU A 5 15.48 -1.87 -4.29
CA LEU A 5 15.21 -0.62 -3.59
C LEU A 5 15.71 0.58 -4.39
N PHE A 6 16.89 0.47 -5.02
CA PHE A 6 17.42 1.50 -5.90
C PHE A 6 16.53 1.68 -7.14
N TYR A 7 16.01 0.62 -7.75
CA TYR A 7 15.06 0.71 -8.87
C TYR A 7 13.71 1.31 -8.45
N CYS A 8 13.14 0.95 -7.30
CA CYS A 8 11.91 1.57 -6.81
C CYS A 8 12.12 3.06 -6.46
N VAL A 9 13.22 3.40 -5.78
CA VAL A 9 13.53 4.78 -5.42
C VAL A 9 13.86 5.60 -6.66
N THR A 10 14.60 5.06 -7.64
CA THR A 10 14.88 5.75 -8.91
C THR A 10 13.64 5.89 -9.77
N LEU A 11 12.74 4.91 -9.86
CA LEU A 11 11.47 5.08 -10.58
C LEU A 11 10.59 6.17 -9.96
N VAL A 12 10.54 6.24 -8.62
CA VAL A 12 9.85 7.32 -7.90
C VAL A 12 10.55 8.67 -8.12
N LEU A 13 11.88 8.73 -8.04
CA LEU A 13 12.64 9.96 -8.28
C LEU A 13 12.60 10.41 -9.76
N ILE A 14 12.56 9.49 -10.72
CA ILE A 14 12.39 9.78 -12.15
C ILE A 14 10.99 10.34 -12.39
N SER A 15 9.95 9.80 -11.74
CA SER A 15 8.59 10.37 -11.80
C SER A 15 8.48 11.77 -11.16
N LEU A 16 9.26 12.05 -10.11
CA LEU A 16 9.38 13.38 -9.50
C LEU A 16 10.27 14.34 -10.31
N SER A 17 11.20 13.82 -11.11
CA SER A 17 12.14 14.61 -11.90
C SER A 17 11.56 15.09 -13.23
N TRP A 18 10.42 14.54 -13.68
CA TRP A 18 9.68 15.07 -14.83
C TRP A 18 8.67 16.16 -14.42
N ALA A 19 8.45 16.36 -13.13
CA ALA A 19 7.66 17.47 -12.57
C ALA A 19 8.48 18.77 -12.45
N LYS A 20 9.34 19.06 -13.44
CA LYS A 20 9.96 20.38 -13.59
C LYS A 20 9.54 21.00 -14.92
N THR A 21 8.45 21.74 -14.88
CA THR A 21 8.34 23.03 -15.58
C THR A 21 7.45 23.92 -14.73
N THR A 22 8.09 24.73 -13.89
CA THR A 22 7.57 26.03 -13.46
C THR A 22 7.43 26.94 -14.67
N PRO A 23 6.45 27.85 -14.66
CA PRO A 23 6.81 29.25 -14.80
C PRO A 23 6.69 29.96 -13.45
N ASN A 24 7.78 30.67 -13.13
CA ASN A 24 7.90 31.68 -12.10
C ASN A 24 7.46 33.03 -12.71
N ALA A 25 6.52 33.72 -12.08
CA ALA A 25 6.18 35.14 -12.21
C ALA A 25 4.87 35.37 -11.43
N THR A 26 4.66 36.32 -10.54
CA THR A 26 5.41 37.48 -10.08
C THR A 26 4.76 37.91 -8.75
N GLU A 27 5.57 38.47 -7.88
CA GLU A 27 5.18 39.14 -6.63
C GLU A 27 4.28 40.37 -6.87
N GLN A 28 3.57 40.79 -5.82
CA GLN A 28 2.95 42.12 -5.62
C GLN A 28 1.56 42.47 -6.18
N THR A 29 0.67 42.71 -5.20
CA THR A 29 -0.09 43.95 -5.02
C THR A 29 -1.20 44.28 -6.02
N THR A 30 -2.45 44.09 -5.61
CA THR A 30 -3.41 45.16 -5.24
C THR A 30 -4.75 44.48 -4.99
N ILE A 31 -5.17 44.38 -3.74
CA ILE A 31 -6.55 44.00 -3.41
C ILE A 31 -7.43 45.19 -3.81
N SER A 32 -7.87 45.20 -5.08
CA SER A 32 -9.04 45.97 -5.48
C SER A 32 -10.25 45.26 -4.87
N VAL A 33 -10.70 45.76 -3.73
CA VAL A 33 -11.99 45.42 -3.16
C VAL A 33 -13.04 45.94 -4.13
N THR A 34 -13.49 45.08 -5.05
CA THR A 34 -14.77 45.27 -5.72
C THR A 34 -15.73 44.22 -5.19
N THR A 35 -16.70 44.71 -4.44
CA THR A 35 -17.82 44.01 -3.81
C THR A 35 -18.68 43.29 -4.86
N LEU A 36 -18.20 42.16 -5.38
CA LEU A 36 -18.94 41.29 -6.30
C LEU A 36 -18.88 39.87 -5.76
N SER A 37 -20.02 39.18 -5.78
CA SER A 37 -20.09 37.78 -5.38
C SER A 37 -19.17 36.94 -6.29
N PRO A 38 -18.44 35.95 -5.75
CA PRO A 38 -17.57 35.07 -6.54
C PRO A 38 -18.32 34.35 -7.68
N GLU A 39 -19.64 34.20 -7.55
CA GLU A 39 -20.48 33.68 -8.63
C GLU A 39 -20.56 34.62 -9.83
N ASP A 40 -20.64 35.93 -9.60
CA ASP A 40 -20.80 36.92 -10.66
C ASP A 40 -19.48 37.26 -11.34
N GLU A 41 -18.36 37.06 -10.63
CA GLU A 41 -17.02 37.11 -11.20
C GLU A 41 -16.81 35.99 -12.22
N CYS A 42 -17.11 34.73 -11.85
CA CYS A 42 -17.06 33.63 -12.82
C CYS A 42 -17.97 33.89 -14.03
N LYS A 43 -19.17 34.45 -13.80
CA LYS A 43 -20.09 34.72 -14.91
C LYS A 43 -19.55 35.76 -15.90
N ARG A 44 -18.76 36.74 -15.50
CA ARG A 44 -18.26 37.75 -16.45
C ARG A 44 -17.31 37.19 -17.51
N HIS A 45 -16.68 36.05 -17.25
CA HIS A 45 -15.67 35.43 -18.12
C HIS A 45 -16.21 34.25 -18.93
N HIS A 46 -17.44 34.34 -19.45
CA HIS A 46 -18.01 33.29 -20.32
C HIS A 46 -17.42 33.25 -21.74
N ALA A 47 -16.75 34.33 -22.18
CA ALA A 47 -16.36 34.51 -23.58
C ALA A 47 -15.25 33.56 -24.05
N SER A 48 -14.33 33.20 -23.15
CA SER A 48 -13.26 32.25 -23.44
C SER A 48 -13.08 31.28 -22.27
N CYS A 49 -12.74 30.05 -22.62
CA CYS A 49 -12.51 28.98 -21.66
C CYS A 49 -11.25 29.22 -20.80
N GLU A 50 -10.21 29.82 -21.40
CA GLU A 50 -8.96 30.16 -20.72
C GLU A 50 -9.17 31.26 -19.67
N ASP A 51 -9.94 32.30 -20.01
CA ASP A 51 -10.25 33.39 -19.09
C ASP A 51 -11.13 32.89 -17.93
N CYS A 52 -12.18 32.10 -18.22
CA CYS A 52 -13.05 31.53 -17.17
C CYS A 52 -12.25 30.75 -16.13
N VAL A 53 -11.33 29.90 -16.60
CA VAL A 53 -10.62 28.95 -15.76
C VAL A 53 -9.44 29.61 -15.03
N GLY A 54 -8.86 30.68 -15.60
CA GLY A 54 -7.73 31.42 -15.03
C GLY A 54 -8.08 32.45 -13.94
N VAL A 55 -9.28 33.05 -13.99
CA VAL A 55 -9.64 34.24 -13.19
C VAL A 55 -9.69 33.99 -11.68
N ALA A 56 -10.16 32.82 -11.23
CA ALA A 56 -10.46 32.59 -9.82
C ALA A 56 -9.62 31.49 -9.16
N LYS A 57 -8.36 31.28 -9.57
CA LYS A 57 -7.48 30.25 -9.01
C LYS A 57 -8.19 28.87 -8.87
N ALA A 58 -8.83 28.44 -9.94
CA ALA A 58 -9.57 27.17 -10.01
C ALA A 58 -10.87 27.10 -9.16
N GLN A 59 -11.52 28.22 -8.85
CA GLN A 59 -12.87 28.20 -8.25
C GLN A 59 -13.99 28.20 -9.29
N CYS A 60 -13.73 28.56 -10.55
CA CYS A 60 -14.71 28.50 -11.64
C CYS A 60 -14.54 27.25 -12.50
N VAL A 61 -15.64 26.80 -13.12
CA VAL A 61 -15.71 25.70 -14.09
C VAL A 61 -16.35 26.23 -15.36
N TYR A 62 -15.73 25.93 -16.51
CA TYR A 62 -16.27 26.27 -17.82
C TYR A 62 -17.01 25.08 -18.41
N CYS A 63 -18.22 25.29 -18.91
CA CYS A 63 -18.97 24.26 -19.63
C CYS A 63 -18.89 24.51 -21.13
N GLN A 64 -18.33 23.57 -21.89
CA GLN A 64 -18.18 23.70 -23.34
C GLN A 64 -19.52 23.66 -24.08
N SER A 65 -20.44 22.77 -23.69
CA SER A 65 -21.73 22.59 -24.38
C SER A 65 -22.64 23.80 -24.21
N ALA A 66 -22.71 24.36 -23.00
CA ALA A 66 -23.53 25.55 -22.70
C ALA A 66 -22.80 26.89 -22.96
N LYS A 67 -21.47 26.87 -23.15
CA LYS A 67 -20.61 28.06 -23.23
C LYS A 67 -20.79 29.02 -22.04
N THR A 68 -20.93 28.46 -20.85
CA THR A 68 -21.11 29.22 -19.61
C THR A 68 -20.00 28.92 -18.62
N CYS A 69 -19.48 29.97 -17.99
CA CYS A 69 -18.60 29.92 -16.83
C CYS A 69 -19.40 30.03 -15.53
N LYS A 70 -19.24 29.08 -14.60
CA LYS A 70 -19.97 29.04 -13.32
C LYS A 70 -19.01 28.78 -12.16
N LEU A 71 -19.39 29.22 -10.96
CA LEU A 71 -18.64 28.91 -9.74
C LEU A 71 -18.80 27.42 -9.37
N LYS A 72 -17.70 26.77 -8.98
CA LYS A 72 -17.68 25.39 -8.50
C LYS A 72 -18.32 25.30 -7.12
N LYS A 73 -19.59 24.87 -7.07
CA LYS A 73 -20.30 24.60 -5.80
C LYS A 73 -19.99 23.23 -5.20
N SER A 74 -19.78 22.24 -6.07
CA SER A 74 -19.58 20.84 -5.70
C SER A 74 -18.27 20.30 -6.27
N ILE A 75 -17.72 19.25 -5.66
CA ILE A 75 -16.46 18.63 -6.12
C ILE A 75 -16.61 18.11 -7.55
N ILE A 76 -17.79 17.59 -7.91
CA ILE A 76 -18.16 17.11 -9.24
C ILE A 76 -19.24 18.04 -9.81
N PRO A 77 -19.05 18.64 -10.99
CA PRO A 77 -20.07 19.46 -11.64
C PRO A 77 -21.02 18.56 -12.45
N THR A 78 -22.05 17.99 -11.81
CA THR A 78 -23.06 17.13 -12.49
C THR A 78 -24.33 17.85 -12.91
N ASP A 79 -24.65 18.98 -12.27
CA ASP A 79 -26.05 19.39 -12.17
C ASP A 79 -26.59 20.04 -13.46
N GLU A 80 -25.71 20.53 -14.34
CA GLU A 80 -26.08 21.30 -15.53
C GLU A 80 -25.08 21.17 -16.70
N CYS A 81 -24.04 20.34 -16.56
CA CYS A 81 -23.01 20.15 -17.59
C CYS A 81 -22.50 18.71 -17.56
N ALA A 82 -22.31 18.10 -18.72
CA ALA A 82 -21.72 16.78 -18.80
C ALA A 82 -20.26 16.81 -18.31
N LEU A 83 -19.85 15.76 -17.60
CA LEU A 83 -18.49 15.63 -17.06
C LEU A 83 -17.41 15.63 -18.15
N SER A 84 -17.78 15.20 -19.36
CA SER A 84 -16.94 15.23 -20.56
C SER A 84 -16.67 16.65 -21.05
N ASP A 85 -17.57 17.61 -20.78
CA ASP A 85 -17.54 18.94 -21.39
C ASP A 85 -17.17 20.03 -20.38
N ALA A 86 -17.16 19.68 -19.09
CA ALA A 86 -16.69 20.55 -18.02
C ALA A 86 -15.16 20.65 -18.03
N LYS A 87 -14.64 21.88 -17.95
CA LYS A 87 -13.22 22.21 -17.92
C LYS A 87 -12.88 22.94 -16.63
N TRP A 88 -11.76 22.56 -16.00
CA TRP A 88 -11.32 23.08 -14.71
C TRP A 88 -9.80 23.13 -14.62
N GLY A 89 -9.25 24.24 -14.14
CA GLY A 89 -7.81 24.54 -14.11
C GLY A 89 -7.14 24.73 -15.48
N VAL A 90 -7.54 23.95 -16.49
CA VAL A 90 -7.02 23.99 -17.85
C VAL A 90 -8.14 23.78 -18.88
N CYS A 91 -8.05 24.40 -20.05
CA CYS A 91 -9.09 24.31 -21.08
C CYS A 91 -8.97 23.05 -21.97
N TRP A 92 -7.75 22.56 -22.19
CA TRP A 92 -7.49 21.48 -23.13
C TRP A 92 -7.98 20.09 -22.67
N VAL A 93 -8.28 19.90 -21.38
CA VAL A 93 -8.53 18.59 -20.75
C VAL A 93 -9.85 18.63 -19.99
N ASN A 94 -10.64 17.57 -20.16
CA ASN A 94 -11.97 17.44 -19.56
C ASN A 94 -11.88 17.07 -18.07
N TYR A 95 -12.91 17.39 -17.30
CA TYR A 95 -12.99 17.03 -15.89
C TYR A 95 -12.89 15.50 -15.68
N GLU A 96 -13.56 14.74 -16.54
CA GLU A 96 -13.47 13.27 -16.56
C GLU A 96 -12.03 12.78 -16.72
N ALA A 97 -11.30 13.29 -17.72
CA ALA A 97 -9.92 12.92 -17.97
C ALA A 97 -8.98 13.32 -16.82
N LEU A 98 -9.25 14.44 -16.15
CA LEU A 98 -8.51 14.88 -14.97
C LEU A 98 -8.69 13.93 -13.79
N ILE A 99 -9.92 13.47 -13.53
CA ILE A 99 -10.20 12.48 -12.48
C ILE A 99 -9.47 11.17 -12.79
N ILE A 100 -9.56 10.70 -14.04
CA ILE A 100 -8.89 9.47 -14.47
C ILE A 100 -7.38 9.61 -14.26
N ALA A 101 -6.77 10.72 -14.67
CA ALA A 101 -5.33 10.94 -14.49
C ALA A 101 -4.90 10.88 -13.02
N ILE A 102 -5.63 11.56 -12.12
CA ILE A 102 -5.35 11.53 -10.68
C ILE A 102 -5.51 10.11 -10.12
N SER A 103 -6.54 9.39 -10.55
CA SER A 103 -6.78 8.01 -10.11
C SER A 103 -5.65 7.06 -10.53
N VAL A 104 -5.14 7.19 -11.75
CA VAL A 104 -4.03 6.37 -12.26
C VAL A 104 -2.74 6.68 -11.51
N ILE A 105 -2.42 7.96 -11.30
CA ILE A 105 -1.24 8.37 -10.52
C ILE A 105 -1.32 7.81 -9.10
N GLY A 106 -2.47 8.01 -8.43
CA GLY A 106 -2.71 7.46 -7.09
C GLY A 106 -2.58 5.93 -7.06
N GLY A 107 -3.16 5.25 -8.03
CA GLY A 107 -3.11 3.79 -8.16
C GLY A 107 -1.68 3.27 -8.33
N VAL A 108 -0.87 3.89 -9.18
CA VAL A 108 0.53 3.52 -9.39
C VAL A 108 1.36 3.74 -8.12
N ILE A 109 1.12 4.82 -7.38
CA ILE A 109 1.80 5.09 -6.10
C ILE A 109 1.44 4.02 -5.07
N VAL A 110 0.15 3.72 -4.89
CA VAL A 110 -0.31 2.70 -3.95
C VAL A 110 0.25 1.32 -4.33
N LEU A 111 0.19 0.95 -5.60
CA LEU A 111 0.74 -0.31 -6.10
C LEU A 111 2.25 -0.40 -5.85
N GLY A 112 2.98 0.69 -6.09
CA GLY A 112 4.42 0.79 -5.82
C GLY A 112 4.75 0.58 -4.33
N ILE A 113 3.96 1.18 -3.43
CA ILE A 113 4.11 1.01 -1.98
C ILE A 113 3.82 -0.44 -1.58
N VAL A 114 2.72 -1.03 -2.06
CA VAL A 114 2.35 -2.41 -1.73
C VAL A 114 3.43 -3.38 -2.18
N ILE A 115 3.93 -3.26 -3.42
CA ILE A 115 5.03 -4.09 -3.93
C ILE A 115 6.29 -3.87 -3.09
N CYS A 116 6.65 -2.63 -2.79
CA CYS A 116 7.80 -2.30 -1.95
C CYS A 116 7.69 -2.95 -0.57
N CYS A 117 6.55 -2.81 0.11
CA CYS A 117 6.30 -3.41 1.42
C CYS A 117 6.28 -4.95 1.37
N CYS A 118 5.61 -5.54 0.39
CA CYS A 118 5.47 -7.00 0.25
C CYS A 118 6.76 -7.70 -0.20
N CYS A 119 7.63 -7.02 -0.95
CA CYS A 119 8.91 -7.58 -1.44
C CYS A 119 10.09 -7.22 -0.53
N CYS A 120 10.16 -6.01 0.01
CA CYS A 120 11.31 -5.55 0.81
C CYS A 120 11.16 -5.87 2.31
N CYS A 121 9.96 -5.81 2.88
CA CYS A 121 9.77 -6.09 4.32
C CYS A 121 9.62 -7.58 4.63
N ARG A 122 9.30 -8.42 3.63
CA ARG A 122 9.09 -9.86 3.80
C ARG A 122 10.39 -10.66 4.02
N GLY A 123 11.55 -10.07 3.73
CA GLY A 123 12.85 -10.66 4.07
C GLY A 123 13.14 -10.71 5.57
N LYS A 124 12.69 -9.71 6.35
CA LYS A 124 12.93 -9.62 7.80
C LYS A 124 12.04 -10.58 8.61
N GLY A 125 10.92 -11.02 8.05
CA GLY A 125 10.03 -12.01 8.67
C GLY A 125 10.59 -13.44 8.62
N LYS A 126 11.33 -13.77 7.56
CA LYS A 126 11.87 -15.13 7.36
C LYS A 126 12.90 -15.50 8.43
N GLU A 127 13.82 -14.60 8.75
CA GLU A 127 14.84 -14.84 9.78
C GLU A 127 14.20 -15.02 11.17
N LYS A 128 13.22 -14.17 11.50
CA LYS A 128 12.46 -14.34 12.76
C LYS A 128 11.74 -15.69 12.78
N LEU A 129 11.05 -16.05 11.70
CA LEU A 129 10.35 -17.34 11.59
C LEU A 129 11.31 -18.52 11.76
N GLN A 130 12.45 -18.52 11.07
CA GLN A 130 13.48 -19.54 11.21
C GLN A 130 14.02 -19.66 12.64
N ARG A 131 14.20 -18.52 13.33
CA ARG A 131 14.61 -18.52 14.75
C ARG A 131 13.54 -19.14 15.66
N TRP A 132 12.25 -18.88 15.39
CA TRP A 132 11.14 -19.48 16.14
C TRP A 132 11.03 -20.98 15.89
N GLU A 133 11.15 -21.43 14.63
CA GLU A 133 11.17 -22.85 14.25
C GLU A 133 12.33 -23.60 14.92
N ALA A 134 13.54 -23.03 14.86
CA ALA A 134 14.71 -23.62 15.51
C ALA A 134 14.56 -23.72 17.02
N LYS A 135 13.87 -22.75 17.66
CA LYS A 135 13.56 -22.82 19.09
C LYS A 135 12.56 -23.95 19.38
N TRP A 136 11.50 -24.07 18.59
CA TRP A 136 10.49 -25.11 18.74
C TRP A 136 11.05 -26.52 18.61
N GLU A 137 11.94 -26.74 17.64
CA GLU A 137 12.62 -28.03 17.46
C GLU A 137 13.51 -28.39 18.65
N ARG A 138 14.24 -27.41 19.22
CA ARG A 138 15.02 -27.63 20.45
C ARG A 138 14.15 -28.03 21.63
N ASP A 139 13.07 -27.29 21.88
CA ASP A 139 12.16 -27.58 22.98
C ASP A 139 11.49 -28.96 22.82
N ARG A 140 11.17 -29.34 21.57
CA ARG A 140 10.61 -30.67 21.24
C ARG A 140 11.63 -31.78 21.49
N ALA A 141 12.87 -31.58 21.08
CA ALA A 141 13.96 -32.53 21.29
C ALA A 141 14.26 -32.72 22.79
N GLU A 142 14.27 -31.64 23.57
CA GLU A 142 14.47 -31.69 25.02
C GLU A 142 13.35 -32.48 25.72
N ARG A 143 12.08 -32.19 25.38
CA ARG A 143 10.93 -32.94 25.93
C ARG A 143 10.99 -34.42 25.57
N LYS A 144 11.43 -34.75 24.36
CA LYS A 144 11.61 -36.13 23.91
C LYS A 144 12.74 -36.82 24.69
N ALA A 145 13.91 -36.18 24.82
CA ALA A 145 15.03 -36.72 25.59
C ALA A 145 14.64 -37.02 27.04
N LYS A 146 13.94 -36.10 27.72
CA LYS A 146 13.45 -36.31 29.09
C LYS A 146 12.37 -37.41 29.18
N SER A 147 11.59 -37.63 28.12
CA SER A 147 10.63 -38.72 28.06
C SER A 147 11.34 -40.07 27.89
N ASP A 148 12.35 -40.11 27.02
CA ASP A 148 13.13 -41.30 26.72
C ASP A 148 13.99 -41.72 27.93
N GLU A 149 14.56 -40.76 28.67
CA GLU A 149 15.26 -41.01 29.94
C GLU A 149 14.32 -41.64 30.98
N ARG A 150 13.13 -41.06 31.19
CA ARG A 150 12.10 -41.64 32.09
C ARG A 150 11.61 -43.01 31.63
N ARG A 151 11.68 -43.32 30.34
CA ARG A 151 11.33 -44.64 29.80
C ARG A 151 12.46 -45.64 30.06
N ALA A 152 13.70 -45.24 29.83
CA ALA A 152 14.90 -46.05 30.10
C ALA A 152 15.02 -46.37 31.60
N GLU A 153 14.82 -45.40 32.49
CA GLU A 153 14.84 -45.62 33.94
C GLU A 153 13.76 -46.62 34.37
N ARG A 154 12.53 -46.49 33.84
CA ARG A 154 11.44 -47.44 34.12
C ARG A 154 11.76 -48.83 33.61
N GLN A 155 12.37 -48.95 32.42
CA GLN A 155 12.79 -50.23 31.86
C GLN A 155 13.89 -50.87 32.71
N GLN A 156 14.94 -50.13 33.07
CA GLN A 156 16.03 -50.62 33.91
C GLN A 156 15.52 -51.14 35.27
N LYS A 157 14.67 -50.37 35.96
CA LYS A 157 14.05 -50.83 37.22
C LYS A 157 13.22 -52.09 37.04
N THR A 158 12.46 -52.17 35.93
CA THR A 158 11.65 -53.35 35.62
C THR A 158 12.52 -54.57 35.35
N ASP A 159 13.61 -54.40 34.61
CA ASP A 159 14.54 -55.48 34.26
C ASP A 159 15.35 -55.94 35.47
N GLU A 160 15.76 -55.02 36.35
CA GLU A 160 16.41 -55.36 37.62
C GLU A 160 15.51 -56.20 38.53
N ILE A 161 14.22 -55.83 38.66
CA ILE A 161 13.24 -56.63 39.40
C ILE A 161 13.08 -58.01 38.75
N ARG A 162 12.98 -58.07 37.42
CA ARG A 162 12.84 -59.33 36.69
C ARG A 162 14.04 -60.26 36.95
N ARG A 163 15.27 -59.72 37.00
CA ARG A 163 16.49 -60.46 37.32
C ARG A 163 16.50 -60.94 38.76
N LYS A 164 16.14 -60.07 39.72
CA LYS A 164 16.13 -60.38 41.16
C LYS A 164 15.25 -61.60 41.51
N TYR A 165 14.13 -61.78 40.82
CA TYR A 165 13.20 -62.88 41.06
C TYR A 165 13.33 -64.04 40.06
N GLY A 166 14.42 -64.11 39.29
CA GLY A 166 14.67 -65.20 38.33
C GLY A 166 13.63 -65.28 37.20
N LEU A 167 12.88 -64.20 36.94
CA LEU A 167 11.92 -64.12 35.83
C LEU A 167 12.59 -63.85 34.48
N VAL A 168 13.90 -63.57 34.46
CA VAL A 168 14.72 -63.57 33.24
C VAL A 168 15.36 -64.95 33.15
N LYS A 169 14.88 -65.80 32.24
CA LYS A 169 15.63 -66.98 31.81
C LYS A 169 16.68 -66.47 30.83
N ASP A 170 17.96 -66.69 31.11
CA ASP A 170 19.04 -66.13 30.30
C ASP A 170 19.04 -66.61 28.83
N ASP A 171 18.24 -67.63 28.44
CA ASP A 171 18.21 -68.14 27.06
C ASP A 171 16.82 -68.57 26.56
N ALA A 172 15.89 -67.65 26.34
CA ALA A 172 14.65 -67.98 25.61
C ALA A 172 14.26 -66.91 24.57
N PRO A 173 14.55 -67.14 23.26
CA PRO A 173 14.08 -66.25 22.20
C PRO A 173 12.54 -66.30 22.15
N TYR A 174 11.90 -65.13 22.23
CA TYR A 174 10.45 -65.00 22.16
C TYR A 174 9.93 -65.44 20.78
N THR A 175 9.31 -66.61 20.72
CA THR A 175 8.52 -67.04 19.56
C THR A 175 7.12 -66.47 19.69
N ARG A 176 6.74 -65.54 18.80
CA ARG A 176 5.35 -65.10 18.65
C ARG A 176 4.53 -66.28 18.16
N PHE A 177 3.56 -66.75 18.96
CA PHE A 177 2.63 -67.78 18.52
C PHE A 177 1.78 -67.21 17.36
N GLN A 178 1.79 -67.93 16.24
CA GLN A 178 0.99 -67.66 15.04
C GLN A 178 -0.27 -68.51 15.06
#